data_AF-A0A0H0YFL0-F1
#
_entry.id   AF-A0A0H0YFL0-F1
#
_cell.length_a   1.000
_cell.length_b   1.000
_cell.length_c   1.000
_cell.angle_alpha   90.00
_cell.angle_beta   90.00
_cell.angle_gamma   90.00
#
_symmetry.space_group_name_H-M   'P 1'
#
loop_
_entity.id
_entity.type
_entity.pdbx_description
1 polymer ?
#
loop_
_entity_poly.entity_id
_entity_poly.type
_entity_poly.pdbx_seq_one_letter_code
_entity_poly.pdbx_strand_id
1 'polypeptide(L)'
;MRNSEKQDNLVRAFKALLKEESFGSQGEIVDALKQQGFESINQSKVSRMLTKFGAVRTRNAKMEMVYCLPAELGVPTVSSSLRELVLDIDRNAALVVIHTGPGAAQLIARLLDSLGKSEGILGVVAGDDTIFITPTMAITTEQLFKSVCELFEYTG
;
A
#
# COMPACT_ATOMS: atom_id res chain seq x y z
N MET A 1 -2.63 -0.70 29.89
CA MET A 1 -1.83 -1.67 29.11
C MET A 1 -2.71 -2.80 28.53
N ARG A 2 -3.41 -3.61 29.33
CA ARG A 2 -4.28 -4.73 28.86
C ARG A 2 -5.39 -4.41 27.81
N ASN A 3 -5.84 -3.16 27.70
CA ASN A 3 -6.93 -2.79 26.78
C ASN A 3 -6.44 -2.47 25.34
N SER A 4 -5.18 -2.02 25.21
CA SER A 4 -4.56 -1.75 23.90
C SER A 4 -4.31 -3.05 23.16
N GLU A 5 -3.68 -4.02 23.82
CA GLU A 5 -3.39 -5.35 23.25
C GLU A 5 -4.65 -6.08 22.75
N LYS A 6 -5.76 -5.98 23.50
CA LYS A 6 -7.04 -6.55 23.06
C LYS A 6 -7.61 -5.84 21.82
N GLN A 7 -7.44 -4.52 21.71
CA GLN A 7 -7.84 -3.77 20.52
C GLN A 7 -6.94 -4.10 19.32
N ASP A 8 -5.63 -4.21 19.53
CA ASP A 8 -4.66 -4.52 18.48
C ASP A 8 -4.90 -5.94 17.93
N ASN A 9 -5.16 -6.90 18.81
CA ASN A 9 -5.54 -8.26 18.42
C ASN A 9 -6.87 -8.30 17.64
N LEU A 10 -7.86 -7.50 18.07
CA LEU A 10 -9.13 -7.38 17.34
C LEU A 10 -8.93 -6.80 15.93
N VAL A 11 -8.12 -5.75 15.79
CA VAL A 11 -7.82 -5.16 14.48
C VAL A 11 -7.08 -6.16 13.59
N ARG A 12 -6.11 -6.90 14.14
CA ARG A 12 -5.38 -7.94 13.40
C ARG A 12 -6.32 -9.04 12.91
N ALA A 13 -7.17 -9.56 13.78
CA ALA A 13 -8.17 -10.57 13.45
C ALA A 13 -9.15 -10.09 12.38
N PHE A 14 -9.68 -8.87 12.53
CA PHE A 14 -10.58 -8.26 11.56
C PHE A 14 -9.93 -8.12 10.17
N LYS A 15 -8.69 -7.63 10.10
CA LYS A 15 -7.95 -7.52 8.83
C LYS A 15 -7.69 -8.90 8.21
N ALA A 16 -7.43 -9.93 9.03
CA ALA A 16 -7.23 -11.29 8.53
C ALA A 16 -8.50 -11.86 7.88
N LEU A 17 -9.67 -11.70 8.53
CA LEU A 17 -10.94 -12.14 7.95
C LEU A 17 -11.24 -11.48 6.60
N LEU A 18 -10.96 -10.17 6.47
CA LEU A 18 -11.18 -9.45 5.21
C LEU A 18 -10.21 -9.86 4.08
N LYS A 19 -9.07 -10.50 4.40
CA LYS A 19 -8.16 -11.08 3.40
C LYS A 19 -8.63 -12.43 2.86
N GLU A 20 -9.55 -13.10 3.56
CA GLU A 20 -10.09 -14.38 3.11
C GLU A 20 -11.10 -14.23 1.96
N GLU A 21 -11.60 -13.00 1.72
CA GLU A 21 -12.54 -12.68 0.63
C GLU A 21 -13.77 -13.61 0.59
N SER A 22 -14.29 -13.94 1.77
CA SER A 22 -15.35 -14.94 1.97
C SER A 22 -16.60 -14.41 2.67
N PHE A 23 -16.58 -13.19 3.21
CA PHE A 23 -17.66 -12.64 4.04
C PHE A 23 -18.51 -11.63 3.29
N GLY A 24 -19.78 -11.94 3.05
CA GLY A 24 -20.73 -11.11 2.29
C GLY A 24 -21.49 -10.08 3.12
N SER A 25 -21.56 -10.26 4.44
CA SER A 25 -22.35 -9.40 5.34
C SER A 25 -21.61 -9.01 6.62
N GLN A 26 -22.03 -7.90 7.24
CA GLN A 26 -21.48 -7.48 8.52
C GLN A 26 -21.79 -8.49 9.64
N GLY A 27 -22.93 -9.18 9.55
CA GLY A 27 -23.32 -10.22 10.51
C GLY A 27 -22.35 -11.39 10.50
N GLU A 28 -21.98 -11.88 9.31
CA GLU A 28 -20.99 -12.95 9.17
C GLU A 28 -19.63 -12.58 9.78
N ILE A 29 -19.18 -11.34 9.59
CA ILE A 29 -17.93 -10.84 10.20
C ILE A 29 -18.03 -10.78 11.73
N VAL A 30 -19.18 -10.37 12.27
CA VAL A 30 -19.44 -10.38 13.73
C VAL A 30 -19.36 -11.80 14.27
N ASP A 31 -20.01 -12.76 13.62
CA ASP A 31 -20.06 -14.14 14.07
C ASP A 31 -18.68 -14.80 14.01
N ALA A 32 -17.92 -14.57 12.93
CA ALA A 32 -16.54 -15.04 12.80
C ALA A 32 -15.63 -14.47 13.90
N LEU A 33 -15.73 -13.16 14.20
CA LEU A 33 -14.95 -12.56 15.29
C LEU A 33 -15.37 -13.09 16.67
N LYS A 34 -16.65 -13.37 16.90
CA LYS A 34 -17.10 -14.00 18.15
C LYS A 34 -16.53 -15.40 18.32
N GLN A 35 -16.48 -16.20 17.26
CA GLN A 35 -15.86 -17.53 17.28
C GLN A 35 -14.36 -17.48 17.60
N GLN A 36 -13.68 -16.37 17.27
CA GLN A 36 -12.29 -16.11 17.65
C GLN A 36 -12.13 -15.53 19.08
N GLY A 37 -13.21 -15.46 19.88
CA GLY A 37 -13.18 -15.03 21.28
C GLY A 37 -13.46 -13.54 21.51
N PHE A 38 -13.88 -12.79 20.49
CA PHE A 38 -14.21 -11.36 20.62
C PHE A 38 -15.69 -11.14 20.99
N GLU A 39 -16.15 -11.62 22.14
CA GLU A 39 -17.57 -11.58 22.56
C GLU A 39 -18.22 -10.18 22.54
N SER A 40 -17.43 -9.14 22.81
CA SER A 40 -17.89 -7.74 22.83
C SER A 40 -18.10 -7.10 21.44
N ILE A 41 -17.86 -7.85 20.35
CA ILE A 41 -18.05 -7.35 18.99
C ILE A 41 -19.54 -7.36 18.61
N ASN A 42 -19.97 -6.30 17.94
CA ASN A 42 -21.33 -6.14 17.44
C ASN A 42 -21.33 -5.47 16.07
N GLN A 43 -22.48 -5.47 15.41
CA GLN A 43 -22.63 -4.97 14.04
C GLN A 43 -22.24 -3.50 13.92
N SER A 44 -22.62 -2.65 14.89
CA SER A 44 -22.25 -1.22 14.89
C SER A 44 -20.73 -1.01 14.96
N LYS A 45 -20.03 -1.83 15.75
CA LYS A 45 -18.56 -1.79 15.88
C LYS A 45 -17.88 -2.29 14.61
N VAL A 46 -18.37 -3.37 14.01
CA VAL A 46 -17.88 -3.87 12.71
C VAL A 46 -18.13 -2.84 11.60
N SER A 47 -19.30 -2.22 11.54
CA SER A 47 -19.60 -1.16 10.57
C SER A 47 -18.62 0.00 10.67
N ARG A 48 -18.34 0.48 11.89
CA ARG A 48 -17.33 1.53 12.11
C ARG A 48 -15.92 1.08 11.71
N MET A 49 -15.57 -0.19 11.94
CA MET A 49 -14.26 -0.73 11.53
C MET A 49 -14.14 -0.83 10.01
N LEU A 50 -15.17 -1.31 9.31
CA LEU A 50 -15.22 -1.35 7.85
C LEU A 50 -15.00 0.04 7.25
N THR A 51 -15.70 1.06 7.76
CA THR A 51 -15.49 2.45 7.35
C THR A 51 -14.09 2.95 7.70
N LYS A 52 -13.62 2.71 8.94
CA LYS A 52 -12.31 3.18 9.42
C LYS A 52 -11.15 2.62 8.61
N PHE A 53 -11.23 1.36 8.19
CA PHE A 53 -10.18 0.68 7.43
C PHE A 53 -10.42 0.70 5.92
N GLY A 54 -11.44 1.42 5.45
CA GLY A 54 -11.70 1.59 4.02
C GLY A 54 -12.09 0.31 3.30
N ALA A 55 -12.73 -0.65 3.98
CA ALA A 55 -13.17 -1.89 3.36
C ALA A 55 -14.18 -1.63 2.24
N VAL A 56 -14.06 -2.37 1.15
CA VAL A 56 -14.94 -2.30 -0.02
C VAL A 56 -15.61 -3.65 -0.27
N ARG A 57 -16.63 -3.66 -1.13
CA ARG A 57 -17.24 -4.91 -1.59
C ARG A 57 -16.78 -5.23 -3.00
N THR A 58 -16.28 -6.44 -3.22
CA THR A 58 -15.83 -6.94 -4.53
C THR A 58 -16.46 -8.30 -4.85
N ARG A 59 -16.36 -8.74 -6.10
CA ARG A 59 -16.68 -10.13 -6.46
C ARG A 59 -15.43 -10.99 -6.29
N ASN A 60 -15.52 -12.05 -5.50
CA ASN A 60 -14.43 -13.04 -5.37
C ASN A 60 -14.38 -13.98 -6.60
N ALA A 61 -13.42 -14.91 -6.61
CA ALA A 61 -13.28 -15.93 -7.68
C ALA A 61 -14.50 -16.86 -7.83
N LYS A 62 -15.37 -16.93 -6.81
CA LYS A 62 -16.64 -17.67 -6.81
C LYS A 62 -17.84 -16.81 -7.25
N MET A 63 -17.60 -15.59 -7.73
CA MET A 63 -18.61 -14.61 -8.15
C MET A 63 -19.52 -14.08 -7.01
N GLU A 64 -19.10 -14.23 -5.76
CA GLU A 64 -19.83 -13.78 -4.58
C GLU A 64 -19.41 -12.36 -4.19
N MET A 65 -20.38 -11.52 -3.79
CA MET A 65 -20.12 -10.14 -3.35
C MET A 65 -19.67 -10.09 -1.89
N VAL A 66 -18.36 -10.01 -1.68
CA VAL A 66 -17.70 -10.10 -0.36
C VAL A 66 -17.05 -8.79 0.05
N TYR A 67 -16.90 -8.58 1.36
CA TYR A 67 -16.03 -7.56 1.88
C TYR A 67 -14.58 -7.98 1.72
N CYS A 68 -13.78 -7.09 1.17
CA CYS A 68 -12.35 -7.14 1.27
C CYS A 68 -11.87 -5.81 1.85
N LEU A 69 -10.71 -5.83 2.48
CA LEU A 69 -9.92 -4.62 2.42
C LEU A 69 -9.57 -4.48 0.94
N PRO A 70 -9.60 -3.27 0.37
CA PRO A 70 -8.74 -3.04 -0.78
C PRO A 70 -7.44 -3.71 -0.39
N ALA A 71 -6.92 -4.64 -1.21
CA ALA A 71 -5.49 -4.89 -1.18
C ALA A 71 -4.93 -3.51 -0.96
N GLU A 72 -4.13 -3.29 0.10
CA GLU A 72 -3.42 -2.02 0.21
C GLU A 72 -3.06 -1.72 -1.23
N LEU A 73 -3.54 -0.60 -1.79
CA LEU A 73 -3.24 -0.22 -3.17
C LEU A 73 -1.76 0.09 -3.11
N GLY A 74 -1.04 -1.00 -3.03
CA GLY A 74 -0.19 -1.23 -1.89
C GLY A 74 1.07 -0.79 -2.43
N VAL A 75 1.52 0.34 -1.90
CA VAL A 75 2.91 0.74 -1.90
C VAL A 75 3.71 -0.47 -2.32
N PRO A 76 4.02 -0.57 -3.62
CA PRO A 76 4.49 -1.83 -4.13
C PRO A 76 5.83 -2.07 -3.45
N THR A 77 5.94 -2.91 -2.41
CA THR A 77 7.26 -3.24 -1.87
C THR A 77 8.09 -3.68 -3.05
N VAL A 78 9.31 -3.16 -3.19
CA VAL A 78 10.17 -3.43 -4.34
C VAL A 78 10.37 -4.95 -4.43
N SER A 79 9.48 -5.63 -5.16
CA SER A 79 9.62 -7.02 -5.52
C SER A 79 10.58 -7.07 -6.70
N SER A 80 11.25 -8.20 -6.89
CA SER A 80 12.11 -8.41 -8.08
C SER A 80 11.38 -8.02 -9.37
N SER A 81 10.08 -8.33 -9.46
CA SER A 81 9.23 -8.00 -10.61
C SER A 81 9.03 -6.50 -10.87
N LEU A 82 9.15 -5.62 -9.87
CA LEU A 82 9.03 -4.17 -10.07
C LEU A 82 10.36 -3.53 -10.47
N ARG A 83 11.47 -4.08 -9.97
CA ARG A 83 12.82 -3.67 -10.40
C ARG A 83 13.03 -3.91 -11.87
N GLU A 84 12.57 -5.07 -12.35
CA GLU A 84 12.65 -5.46 -13.77
C GLU A 84 11.86 -4.53 -14.71
N LEU A 85 10.92 -3.73 -14.19
CA LEU A 85 10.17 -2.75 -14.97
C LEU A 85 10.88 -1.40 -15.08
N VAL A 86 11.94 -1.16 -14.30
CA VAL A 86 12.77 0.05 -14.41
C VAL A 86 13.82 -0.19 -15.49
N LEU A 87 13.79 0.65 -16.51
CA LEU A 87 14.69 0.56 -17.66
C LEU A 87 15.90 1.49 -17.50
N ASP A 88 15.69 2.66 -16.93
CA ASP A 88 16.73 3.67 -16.74
C ASP A 88 16.40 4.61 -15.57
N ILE A 89 17.45 5.11 -14.92
CA ILE A 89 17.38 6.12 -13.87
C ILE A 89 18.45 7.16 -14.16
N ASP A 90 18.04 8.42 -14.28
CA ASP A 90 18.95 9.55 -14.49
C ASP A 90 18.50 10.76 -13.66
N ARG A 91 19.27 11.85 -13.69
CA ARG A 91 18.99 13.08 -12.96
C ARG A 91 19.51 14.30 -13.69
N ASN A 92 18.92 15.44 -13.34
CA ASN A 92 19.54 16.74 -13.58
C ASN A 92 19.77 17.46 -12.26
N ALA A 93 19.97 18.78 -12.30
CA ALA A 93 20.19 19.57 -11.09
C ALA A 93 18.97 19.61 -10.14
N ALA A 94 17.75 19.36 -10.64
CA ALA A 94 16.49 19.56 -9.92
C ALA A 94 15.68 18.28 -9.68
N LEU A 95 15.75 17.30 -10.56
CA LEU A 95 14.88 16.13 -10.57
C LEU A 95 15.69 14.83 -10.77
N VAL A 96 15.16 13.76 -10.20
CA VAL A 96 15.48 12.38 -10.61
C VAL A 96 14.38 11.92 -11.55
N VAL A 97 14.76 11.27 -12.65
CA VAL A 97 13.87 10.76 -13.68
C VAL A 97 14.04 9.25 -13.77
N ILE A 98 12.94 8.51 -13.78
CA ILE A 98 12.92 7.07 -14.00
C ILE A 98 12.15 6.78 -15.29
N HIS A 99 12.73 5.98 -16.18
CA HIS A 99 12.03 5.38 -17.30
C HIS A 99 11.69 3.92 -17.00
N THR A 100 10.49 3.52 -17.37
CA THR A 100 9.94 2.19 -17.09
C THR A 100 9.43 1.53 -18.36
N GLY A 101 9.09 0.24 -18.26
CA GLY A 101 8.23 -0.40 -19.28
C GLY A 101 6.88 0.32 -19.40
N PRO A 102 6.16 0.16 -20.53
CA PRO A 102 4.86 0.78 -20.76
C PRO A 102 3.85 0.47 -19.66
N GLY A 103 3.12 1.50 -19.21
CA GLY A 103 2.09 1.40 -18.16
C GLY A 103 2.59 1.12 -16.74
N ALA A 104 3.90 1.02 -16.51
CA ALA A 104 4.47 0.69 -15.19
C ALA A 104 4.76 1.92 -14.31
N ALA A 105 4.90 3.12 -14.90
CA ALA A 105 5.35 4.30 -14.19
C ALA A 105 4.44 4.69 -13.03
N GLN A 106 3.13 4.58 -13.21
CA GLN A 106 2.16 4.95 -12.19
C GLN A 106 2.20 4.03 -10.96
N LEU A 107 2.52 2.75 -11.15
CA LEU A 107 2.68 1.79 -10.06
C LEU A 107 3.93 2.10 -9.23
N ILE A 108 5.05 2.32 -9.90
CA ILE A 108 6.33 2.65 -9.27
C ILE A 108 6.29 4.03 -8.59
N ALA A 109 5.58 5.01 -9.17
CA ALA A 109 5.42 6.30 -8.54
C ALA A 109 4.64 6.24 -7.23
N ARG A 110 3.61 5.39 -7.14
CA ARG A 110 2.88 5.17 -5.88
C ARG A 110 3.77 4.55 -4.79
N LEU A 111 4.72 3.70 -5.17
CA LEU A 111 5.72 3.19 -4.24
C LEU A 111 6.58 4.34 -3.70
N LEU A 112 7.18 5.10 -4.60
CA LEU A 112 8.10 6.18 -4.24
C LEU A 112 7.41 7.28 -3.40
N ASP A 113 6.19 7.65 -3.76
CA ASP A 113 5.43 8.69 -3.06
C ASP A 113 5.11 8.28 -1.61
N SER A 114 4.96 6.98 -1.36
CA SER A 114 4.67 6.47 -0.02
C SER A 114 5.85 6.43 0.95
N LEU A 115 7.09 6.40 0.43
CA LEU A 115 8.30 6.57 1.24
C LEU A 115 8.32 7.99 1.84
N GLY A 116 7.81 8.95 1.07
CA GLY A 116 7.54 10.31 1.52
C GLY A 116 8.80 11.11 1.90
N LYS A 117 8.56 12.18 2.66
CA LYS A 117 9.57 13.20 2.95
C LYS A 117 10.71 12.71 3.86
N SER A 118 10.48 11.68 4.66
CA SER A 118 11.52 11.10 5.54
C SER A 118 12.68 10.53 4.73
N GLU A 119 12.40 10.00 3.53
CA GLU A 119 13.41 9.49 2.59
C GLU A 119 13.88 10.56 1.59
N GLY A 120 13.56 11.83 1.85
CA GLY A 120 14.02 12.94 1.02
C GLY A 120 13.20 13.19 -0.25
N ILE A 121 12.07 12.51 -0.44
CA ILE A 121 11.16 12.72 -1.58
C ILE A 121 10.12 13.80 -1.23
N LEU A 122 10.16 14.93 -1.93
CA LEU A 122 9.16 16.00 -1.76
C LEU A 122 7.84 15.67 -2.47
N GLY A 123 7.92 14.99 -3.62
CA GLY A 123 6.78 14.56 -4.40
C GLY A 123 7.19 13.78 -5.65
N VAL A 124 6.23 13.03 -6.18
CA VAL A 124 6.39 12.17 -7.36
C VAL A 124 5.25 12.42 -8.35
N VAL A 125 5.57 12.51 -9.64
CA VAL A 125 4.58 12.58 -10.73
C VAL A 125 4.95 11.57 -11.80
N ALA A 126 3.98 10.78 -12.26
CA ALA A 126 4.18 9.80 -13.32
C ALA A 126 3.28 10.06 -14.52
N GLY A 127 3.84 9.82 -15.70
CA GLY A 127 3.10 9.54 -16.93
C GLY A 127 2.87 8.03 -17.10
N ASP A 128 2.96 7.54 -18.33
CA ASP A 128 2.79 6.12 -18.67
C ASP A 128 4.06 5.29 -18.41
N ASP A 129 5.21 5.82 -18.84
CA ASP A 129 6.52 5.16 -18.82
C ASP A 129 7.63 6.02 -18.18
N THR A 130 7.28 7.19 -17.66
CA THR A 130 8.23 8.17 -17.13
C THR A 130 7.78 8.72 -15.78
N ILE A 131 8.71 8.83 -14.84
CA ILE A 131 8.46 9.32 -13.47
C ILE A 131 9.42 10.46 -13.16
N PHE A 132 8.89 11.56 -12.60
CA PHE A 132 9.68 12.63 -12.00
C PHE A 132 9.61 12.58 -10.49
N ILE A 133 10.77 12.71 -9.85
CA ILE A 133 10.92 12.75 -8.40
C ILE A 133 11.63 14.05 -8.06
N THR A 134 11.02 14.88 -7.21
CA THR A 134 11.64 16.09 -6.69
C THR A 134 12.17 15.85 -5.28
N PRO A 135 13.41 16.25 -4.97
CA PRO A 135 13.95 16.14 -3.61
C PRO A 135 13.31 17.17 -2.68
N THR A 136 13.33 16.87 -1.38
CA THR A 136 13.14 17.88 -0.33
C THR A 136 14.37 18.79 -0.24
N MET A 137 14.24 19.94 0.43
CA MET A 137 15.38 20.83 0.63
C MET A 137 16.49 20.25 1.52
N ALA A 138 16.22 19.17 2.25
CA ALA A 138 17.17 18.55 3.17
C ALA A 138 18.16 17.61 2.46
N ILE A 139 17.89 17.21 1.22
CA ILE A 139 18.70 16.27 0.44
C ILE A 139 19.03 16.86 -0.92
N THR A 140 20.21 16.58 -1.45
CA THR A 140 20.57 16.97 -2.83
C THR A 140 19.99 15.99 -3.84
N THR A 141 19.76 16.45 -5.08
CA THR A 141 19.32 15.59 -6.19
C THR A 141 20.28 14.43 -6.44
N GLU A 142 21.59 14.65 -6.24
CA GLU A 142 22.64 13.64 -6.30
C GLU A 142 22.43 12.50 -5.29
N GLN A 143 22.14 12.86 -4.04
CA GLN A 143 21.92 11.89 -2.96
C GLN A 143 20.62 11.13 -3.17
N LEU A 144 19.54 11.82 -3.54
CA LEU A 144 18.26 11.19 -3.85
C LEU A 144 18.42 10.16 -4.98
N PHE A 145 19.12 10.51 -6.04
CA PHE A 145 19.42 9.59 -7.13
C PHE A 145 20.13 8.33 -6.66
N LYS A 146 21.18 8.45 -5.82
CA LYS A 146 21.90 7.28 -5.30
C LYS A 146 20.98 6.36 -4.51
N SER A 147 20.16 6.93 -3.63
CA SER A 147 19.16 6.16 -2.87
C SER A 147 18.13 5.47 -3.77
N VAL A 148 17.70 6.14 -4.83
CA VAL A 148 16.76 5.57 -5.82
C VAL A 148 17.43 4.44 -6.62
N CYS A 149 18.69 4.60 -7.05
CA CYS A 149 19.45 3.54 -7.71
C CYS A 149 19.65 2.33 -6.80
N GLU A 150 20.01 2.55 -5.53
CA GLU A 150 20.14 1.48 -4.53
C GLU A 150 18.81 0.75 -4.31
N LEU A 151 17.69 1.47 -4.24
CA LEU A 151 16.35 0.90 -4.06
C LEU A 151 15.97 -0.08 -5.18
N PHE A 152 16.29 0.28 -6.43
CA PHE A 152 15.99 -0.51 -7.61
C PHE A 152 17.14 -1.43 -8.06
N GLU A 153 18.25 -1.46 -7.32
CA GLU A 153 19.48 -2.18 -7.71
C GLU A 153 19.98 -1.79 -9.12
N TYR A 154 19.72 -0.55 -9.51
CA TYR A 154 20.11 -0.02 -10.81
C TYR A 154 21.58 0.39 -10.78
N THR A 155 22.36 -0.18 -11.70
CA THR A 155 23.76 0.20 -11.92
C THR A 155 23.80 1.24 -13.04
N GLY A 156 23.42 2.47 -12.69
CA GLY A 156 23.55 3.67 -13.54
C GLY A 156 24.95 4.26 -13.48
#